data_AF-A0A1M4E3V3-F1
#
_entry.id   AF-A0A1M4E3V3-F1
#
_cell.length_a   1.000
_cell.length_b   1.000
_cell.length_c   1.000
_cell.angle_alpha   90.00
_cell.angle_beta   90.00
_cell.angle_gamma   90.00
#
_symmetry.space_group_name_H-M   'P 1'
#
loop_
_entity.id
_entity.type
_entity.pdbx_description
1 polymer ?
#
loop_
_entity_poly.entity_id
_entity_poly.type
_entity_poly.pdbx_seq_one_letter_code
_entity_poly.pdbx_strand_id
1 'polypeptide(L)' 'MLSRHLAGREEDADGTVLLDVPYPDAAVVAMLLDVAAECFGERGESVEETRQAALETLLQLAGFDEESQLNR' A
#
# COMPACT_ATOMS: atom_id res chain seq x y z
N MET A 1 -20.29 2.96 0.56
CA MET A 1 -19.57 3.73 -0.48
C MET A 1 -18.52 2.92 -1.26
N LEU A 2 -18.22 1.66 -0.89
CA LEU A 2 -17.34 0.77 -1.67
C LEU A 2 -17.97 0.21 -2.97
N SER A 3 -19.30 0.27 -3.11
CA SER A 3 -20.03 -0.28 -4.26
C SER A 3 -19.77 0.44 -5.58
N ARG A 4 -19.17 1.64 -5.56
CA ARG A 4 -18.81 2.40 -6.77
C ARG A 4 -17.48 1.96 -7.41
N HIS A 5 -16.62 1.23 -6.70
CA HIS A 5 -15.39 0.67 -7.27
C HIS A 5 -15.57 -0.74 -7.83
N LEU A 6 -16.77 -1.32 -7.69
CA LEU A 6 -17.17 -2.60 -8.28
C LEU A 6 -17.75 -2.46 -9.69
N ALA A 7 -17.83 -1.24 -10.24
CA ALA A 7 -18.32 -0.99 -11.58
C ALA A 7 -17.25 -1.37 -12.61
N GLY A 8 -17.09 -2.67 -12.84
CA GLY A 8 -16.08 -3.26 -13.71
C GLY A 8 -15.65 -4.66 -13.27
N ARG A 9 -16.54 -5.43 -12.64
CA ARG A 9 -16.26 -6.81 -12.23
C ARG A 9 -16.14 -7.69 -13.48
N GLU A 10 -14.94 -7.77 -14.03
CA GLU A 10 -14.55 -8.87 -14.89
C GLU A 10 -14.07 -10.01 -13.98
N GLU A 11 -14.85 -11.09 -13.96
CA GLU A 11 -14.40 -12.35 -13.38
C GLU A 11 -13.54 -13.04 -14.44
N ASP A 12 -12.28 -13.31 -14.10
CA ASP A 12 -11.42 -14.15 -14.92
C ASP A 12 -11.95 -15.59 -14.91
N ALA A 13 -11.55 -16.40 -15.90
CA ALA A 13 -12.07 -17.75 -16.12
C ALA A 13 -11.89 -18.70 -14.92
N ASP A 14 -10.98 -18.39 -14.00
CA ASP A 14 -10.71 -19.13 -12.77
C ASP A 14 -11.45 -18.56 -11.52
N GLY A 15 -12.43 -17.67 -11.72
CA GLY A 15 -13.23 -17.07 -10.65
C GLY A 15 -12.52 -15.95 -9.87
N THR A 16 -11.39 -15.46 -10.37
CA THR A 16 -10.68 -14.32 -9.79
C THR A 16 -11.40 -13.02 -10.15
N VAL A 17 -11.67 -12.17 -9.17
CA VAL A 17 -12.27 -10.84 -9.39
C VAL A 17 -11.17 -9.83 -9.68
N LEU A 18 -11.18 -9.25 -10.88
CA LEU A 18 -10.31 -8.15 -11.23
C LEU A 18 -10.90 -6.83 -10.71
N LEU A 19 -10.04 -6.01 -10.11
CA LEU A 19 -10.36 -4.68 -9.63
C LEU A 19 -9.36 -3.69 -10.23
N ASP A 20 -9.86 -2.78 -11.05
CA ASP A 20 -9.07 -1.64 -11.50
C ASP A 20 -8.90 -0.65 -10.34
N VAL A 21 -7.68 -0.58 -9.83
CA VAL A 21 -7.29 0.40 -8.80
C VAL A 21 -6.54 1.53 -9.50
N PRO A 22 -7.07 2.77 -9.52
CA PRO A 22 -6.35 3.89 -10.11
C PRO A 22 -5.07 4.16 -9.34
N TYR A 23 -4.02 4.57 -10.06
CA TYR A 23 -2.77 4.99 -9.41
C TYR A 23 -3.05 6.17 -8.47
N PRO A 24 -2.69 6.09 -7.17
CA PRO A 24 -2.99 7.14 -6.23
C PRO A 24 -2.14 8.39 -6.51
N ASP A 25 -2.70 9.57 -6.23
CA ASP A 25 -1.90 10.79 -6.23
C ASP A 25 -0.95 10.82 -5.02
N ALA A 26 0.06 11.70 -5.09
CA ALA A 26 1.09 11.80 -4.06
C ALA A 26 0.55 12.19 -2.68
N ALA A 27 -0.55 12.94 -2.60
CA ALA A 27 -1.16 13.31 -1.33
C ALA A 27 -1.85 12.09 -0.68
N VAL A 28 -2.51 11.25 -1.48
CA VAL A 28 -3.09 9.98 -1.01
C VAL A 28 -1.99 9.05 -0.50
N VAL A 29 -0.86 8.94 -1.21
CA VAL A 29 0.28 8.15 -0.74
C VAL A 29 0.82 8.67 0.59
N ALA A 30 1.02 9.98 0.72
CA ALA A 30 1.50 10.59 1.96
C ALA A 30 0.55 10.34 3.14
N MET A 31 -0.76 10.50 2.94
CA MET A 31 -1.75 10.21 3.99
C MET A 31 -1.75 8.73 4.40
N LEU A 32 -1.54 7.81 3.46
CA LEU A 32 -1.48 6.38 3.76
C LEU A 32 -0.23 6.05 4.60
N LEU A 33 0.91 6.68 4.29
CA LEU A 33 2.12 6.57 5.09
C LEU A 33 1.97 7.19 6.49
N ASP A 34 1.21 8.27 6.63
CA ASP A 34 0.87 8.84 7.94
C ASP A 34 0.07 7.88 8.81
N VAL A 35 -0.97 7.26 8.23
CA VAL A 35 -1.76 6.24 8.95
C VAL A 35 -0.92 5.01 9.27
N ALA A 36 -0.07 4.57 8.34
CA ALA A 36 0.85 3.47 8.58
C ALA A 36 1.84 3.80 9.70
N ALA A 37 2.32 5.04 9.79
CA ALA A 37 3.17 5.53 10.88
C ALA A 37 2.45 5.46 12.23
N GLU A 38 1.15 5.77 12.28
CA GLU A 38 0.35 5.58 13.52
C GLU A 38 0.17 4.12 13.91
N CYS A 39 0.09 3.21 12.93
CA CYS A 39 -0.16 1.78 13.17
C CYS A 39 1.11 0.96 13.44
N PHE A 40 2.18 1.25 12.72
CA PHE A 40 3.41 0.43 12.65
C PHE A 40 4.68 1.22 12.99
N GLY A 41 4.63 2.56 12.97
CA GLY A 41 5.80 3.39 13.20
C GLY A 41 6.32 3.25 14.62
N GLU A 42 7.59 2.85 14.75
CA GLU A 42 8.32 3.05 15.99
C GLU A 42 8.50 4.56 16.22
N ARG A 43 8.40 5.00 17.48
CA ARG A 43 8.54 6.42 17.81
C ARG A 43 9.97 6.89 17.56
N GLY A 44 10.20 7.51 16.41
CA GLY A 44 11.42 8.24 16.08
C GLY A 44 11.46 9.63 16.71
N GLU A 45 12.59 10.32 16.57
CA GLU A 45 12.73 11.70 17.07
C GLU A 45 12.00 12.71 16.17
N SER A 46 11.64 12.29 14.95
CA SER A 46 10.87 13.06 13.98
C SER A 46 9.71 12.29 13.32
N VAL A 47 8.77 13.04 12.74
CA VAL A 47 7.64 12.49 11.97
C VAL A 47 8.13 11.72 10.75
N GLU A 48 9.18 12.21 10.09
CA GLU A 48 9.73 11.57 8.89
C GLU A 48 10.41 10.24 9.20
N GLU A 49 11.12 10.13 10.34
CA GLU A 49 11.68 8.86 10.80
C GLU A 49 10.59 7.84 11.15
N THR A 50 9.49 8.30 11.76
CA THR A 50 8.35 7.43 12.09
C THR A 50 7.68 6.90 10.81
N ARG A 51 7.52 7.75 9.79
CA ARG A 51 7.03 7.35 8.46
C ARG A 51 7.96 6.36 7.78
N GLN A 52 9.28 6.59 7.84
CA GLN A 52 10.27 5.71 7.24
C GLN A 52 10.27 4.32 7.90
N ALA A 53 10.19 4.24 9.23
CA ALA A 53 10.10 2.98 9.96
C ALA A 53 8.83 2.18 9.62
N ALA A 54 7.70 2.87 9.47
CA ALA A 54 6.46 2.24 9.03
C ALA A 54 6.56 1.75 7.57
N LEU A 55 7.18 2.53 6.69
CA LEU A 55 7.41 2.12 5.30
C LEU A 55 8.27 0.85 5.22
N GLU A 56 9.36 0.77 5.99
CA GLU A 56 10.22 -0.40 6.06
C GLU A 56 9.43 -1.65 6.49
N THR A 57 8.61 -1.52 7.54
CA THR A 57 7.73 -2.60 8.01
C THR A 57 6.75 -3.06 6.92
N LEU A 58 6.16 -2.13 6.16
CA LEU A 58 5.25 -2.46 5.06
C LEU A 58 5.96 -3.20 3.92
N LEU A 59 7.19 -2.81 3.57
CA LEU A 59 7.98 -3.46 2.54
C LEU A 59 8.35 -4.91 2.91
N GLN A 60 8.68 -5.14 4.19
CA GLN A 60 8.92 -6.47 4.72
C GLN A 60 7.67 -7.35 4.65
N LEU A 61 6.51 -6.84 5.10
CA LEU A 61 5.24 -7.58 5.05
C LEU A 61 4.80 -7.92 3.63
N ALA A 62 5.09 -7.05 2.67
CA ALA A 62 4.80 -7.26 1.26
C ALA A 62 5.80 -8.22 0.58
N GLY A 63 6.82 -8.70 1.29
CA GLY A 63 7.84 -9.58 0.75
C GLY A 63 8.77 -8.91 -0.27
N PHE A 64 8.78 -7.57 -0.32
CA PHE A 64 9.65 -6.81 -1.24
C PHE A 64 11.11 -6.74 -0.78
N ASP A 65 11.40 -7.15 0.45
CA ASP A 65 12.75 -7.16 1.04
C ASP A 65 13.61 -8.35 0.58
N GLU A 66 13.00 -9.52 0.28
CA GLU A 66 13.77 -10.76 0.03
C GLU A 66 14.03 -11.05 -1.46
N GLU A 67 13.20 -10.58 -2.40
CA GLU A 67 13.46 -10.65 -3.83
C GLU A 67 12.87 -9.43 -4.54
N SER A 68 13.69 -8.42 -4.85
CA SER A 68 13.29 -7.24 -5.63
C SER A 68 12.79 -7.67 -7.03
N GLN A 69 11.48 -7.85 -7.19
CA GLN A 69 10.81 -8.06 -8.47
C GLN A 69 10.58 -6.75 -9.26
N LEU A 70 11.01 -5.60 -8.70
CA LEU A 70 10.83 -4.27 -9.30
C LEU A 70 11.77 -3.98 -10.48
N ASN A 71 12.70 -4.89 -10.81
CA ASN A 71 13.66 -4.77 -11.92
C ASN A 71 13.71 -6.01 -12.83
N ARG A 72 12.59 -6.72 -13.03
CA ARG A 72 12.54 -7.83 -14.00
C ARG A 72 11.96 -7.41 -15.34
#